data_AF-A0A960H7D2-F1
#
_entry.id   AF-A0A960H7D2-F1
#
_cell.length_a   1.000
_cell.length_b   1.000
_cell.length_c   1.000
_cell.angle_alpha   90.00
_cell.angle_beta   90.00
_cell.angle_gamma   90.00
#
_symmetry.space_group_name_H-M   'P 1'
#
loop_
_entity.id
_entity.type
_entity.pdbx_description
1 polymer ?
#
loop_
_entity_poly.entity_id
_entity_poly.type
_entity_poly.pdbx_seq_one_letter_code
_entity_poly.pdbx_strand_id
1 'polypeptide(L)'
;MNAHAKPPQPGSAEHWALWLEKYGDDYATDSERRGAYQDFRTNLTTMQDVFSQPDHMHVAGYLAAHERVAAGDAESPDDAELWVPANLSGPARADWLEGFRSHFEPSP
;
A
#
# COMPACT_ATOMS: atom_id res chain seq x y z
N MET A 1 -8.15 -9.10 26.30
CA MET A 1 -6.82 -9.32 25.70
C MET A 1 -7.03 -9.90 24.32
N ASN A 2 -7.10 -9.09 23.27
CA ASN A 2 -7.24 -9.59 21.90
C ASN A 2 -5.85 -9.67 21.30
N ALA A 3 -5.30 -10.88 21.23
CA ALA A 3 -4.10 -11.16 20.46
C ALA A 3 -4.33 -10.70 19.02
N HIS A 4 -3.40 -9.94 18.47
CA HIS A 4 -3.41 -9.55 17.06
C HIS A 4 -3.34 -10.82 16.21
N ALA A 5 -4.50 -11.37 15.82
CA ALA A 5 -4.57 -12.44 14.85
C ALA A 5 -3.88 -11.93 13.56
N LYS A 6 -2.93 -12.72 13.05
CA LYS A 6 -2.28 -12.41 11.78
C LYS A 6 -3.37 -12.18 10.72
N PRO A 7 -3.29 -11.12 9.91
CA PRO A 7 -4.25 -10.90 8.84
C PRO A 7 -4.34 -12.15 7.95
N PRO A 8 -5.54 -12.55 7.51
CA PRO A 8 -5.68 -13.72 6.66
C PRO A 8 -4.90 -13.52 5.36
N GLN A 9 -4.41 -14.62 4.78
CA GLN A 9 -3.76 -14.56 3.49
C GLN A 9 -4.71 -13.95 2.45
N PRO A 10 -4.26 -12.96 1.64
CA PRO A 10 -5.08 -12.37 0.60
C PRO A 10 -5.64 -13.44 -0.34
N GLY A 11 -6.97 -13.44 -0.48
CA GLY A 11 -7.71 -14.34 -1.37
C GLY A 11 -8.00 -15.72 -0.77
N SER A 12 -7.62 -15.94 0.48
CA SER A 12 -8.03 -17.15 1.22
C SER A 12 -9.53 -17.14 1.54
N ALA A 13 -10.06 -18.32 1.89
CA ALA A 13 -11.45 -18.44 2.33
C ALA A 13 -11.74 -17.59 3.60
N GLU A 14 -10.75 -17.43 4.48
CA GLU A 14 -10.86 -16.58 5.66
C GLU A 14 -10.92 -15.10 5.29
N HIS A 15 -10.15 -14.66 4.29
CA HIS A 15 -10.25 -13.30 3.77
C HIS A 15 -11.63 -13.02 3.19
N TRP A 16 -12.19 -13.96 2.44
CA TRP A 16 -13.56 -13.86 1.92
C TRP A 16 -14.61 -13.81 3.04
N ALA A 17 -14.47 -14.64 4.07
CA ALA A 17 -15.39 -14.64 5.21
C ALA A 17 -15.42 -13.29 5.93
N LEU A 18 -14.25 -12.71 6.23
CA LEU A 18 -14.17 -11.39 6.85
C LEU A 18 -14.69 -10.27 5.94
N TRP A 19 -14.49 -10.39 4.63
CA TRP A 19 -15.05 -9.43 3.67
C TRP A 19 -16.58 -9.49 3.69
N LEU A 20 -17.18 -10.69 3.73
CA LEU A 20 -18.62 -10.87 3.86
C LEU A 20 -19.17 -10.30 5.17
N GLU A 21 -18.48 -10.52 6.29
CA GLU A 21 -18.92 -9.98 7.59
C GLU A 21 -18.99 -8.45 7.60
N LYS A 22 -18.09 -7.79 6.87
CA LYS A 22 -17.98 -6.32 6.88
C LYS A 22 -18.74 -5.63 5.75
N TYR A 23 -18.77 -6.25 4.57
CA TYR A 23 -19.25 -5.63 3.32
C TYR A 23 -20.16 -6.55 2.50
N GLY A 24 -20.38 -7.79 2.93
CA GLY A 24 -21.25 -8.72 2.23
C GLY A 24 -22.68 -8.20 2.16
N ASP A 25 -23.32 -8.45 1.04
CA ASP A 25 -24.75 -8.21 0.84
C ASP A 25 -25.56 -9.47 1.21
N ASP A 26 -26.87 -9.33 1.32
CA ASP A 26 -27.81 -10.42 1.55
C ASP A 26 -28.08 -11.18 0.25
N TYR A 27 -27.09 -11.99 -0.19
CA TYR A 27 -27.22 -12.80 -1.40
C TYR A 27 -28.36 -13.82 -1.27
N ALA A 28 -29.42 -13.64 -2.07
CA ALA A 28 -30.62 -14.49 -2.03
C ALA A 28 -30.37 -15.89 -2.60
N THR A 29 -29.38 -16.03 -3.48
CA THR A 29 -29.05 -17.29 -4.14
C THR A 29 -27.56 -17.63 -4.07
N ASP A 30 -27.27 -18.93 -4.13
CA ASP A 30 -25.88 -19.42 -4.26
C ASP A 30 -25.19 -18.91 -5.54
N SER A 31 -25.96 -18.64 -6.60
CA SER A 31 -25.41 -18.10 -7.84
C SER A 31 -24.91 -16.67 -7.65
N GLU A 32 -25.68 -15.82 -6.98
CA GLU A 32 -25.28 -14.43 -6.67
C GLU A 32 -24.05 -14.42 -5.75
N ARG A 33 -24.07 -15.26 -4.71
CA ARG A 33 -22.92 -15.39 -3.79
C ARG A 33 -21.66 -15.86 -4.52
N ARG A 34 -21.80 -16.75 -5.50
CA ARG A 34 -20.67 -17.21 -6.34
C ARG A 34 -20.17 -16.12 -7.27
N GLY A 35 -21.06 -15.31 -7.84
CA GLY A 35 -20.70 -14.14 -8.64
C GLY A 35 -19.90 -13.14 -7.82
N ALA A 36 -20.39 -12.77 -6.64
CA ALA A 36 -19.70 -11.87 -5.73
C ALA A 36 -18.30 -12.37 -5.31
N TYR A 37 -18.15 -13.69 -5.12
CA TYR A 37 -16.82 -14.27 -4.86
C TYR A 37 -15.86 -14.14 -6.05
N GLN A 38 -16.37 -14.25 -7.29
CA GLN A 38 -15.56 -14.06 -8.50
C GLN A 38 -15.14 -12.59 -8.67
N ASP A 39 -16.06 -11.65 -8.40
CA ASP A 39 -15.76 -10.22 -8.43
C ASP A 39 -14.75 -9.83 -7.36
N PHE A 40 -14.92 -10.32 -6.13
CA PHE A 40 -13.96 -10.14 -5.05
C PHE A 40 -12.55 -10.59 -5.46
N ARG A 41 -12.42 -11.77 -6.07
CA ARG A 41 -11.14 -12.27 -6.55
C ARG A 41 -10.55 -11.40 -7.65
N THR A 42 -11.36 -10.97 -8.61
CA THR A 42 -10.91 -10.11 -9.72
C THR A 42 -10.42 -8.77 -9.20
N ASN A 43 -11.21 -8.11 -8.35
CA ASN A 43 -10.87 -6.84 -7.74
C ASN A 43 -9.60 -6.95 -6.87
N LEU A 44 -9.46 -8.04 -6.11
CA LEU A 44 -8.26 -8.30 -5.32
C LEU A 44 -7.02 -8.42 -6.21
N THR A 45 -7.10 -9.17 -7.31
CA THR A 45 -5.99 -9.28 -8.27
C THR A 45 -5.66 -7.94 -8.91
N THR A 46 -6.66 -7.16 -9.34
CA THR A 46 -6.44 -5.82 -9.89
C THR A 46 -5.75 -4.89 -8.89
N MET A 47 -6.20 -4.86 -7.64
CA MET A 47 -5.54 -4.05 -6.60
C MET A 47 -4.12 -4.52 -6.34
N GLN A 48 -3.90 -5.84 -6.23
CA GLN A 48 -2.56 -6.39 -6.04
C GLN A 48 -1.63 -6.04 -7.19
N ASP A 49 -2.11 -6.09 -8.44
CA ASP A 49 -1.34 -5.70 -9.61
C ASP A 49 -0.96 -4.22 -9.56
N VAL A 50 -1.92 -3.33 -9.32
CA VAL A 50 -1.69 -1.88 -9.17
C VAL A 50 -0.65 -1.60 -8.08
N PHE A 51 -0.76 -2.21 -6.90
CA PHE A 51 0.19 -1.98 -5.80
C PHE A 51 1.52 -2.73 -5.96
N SER A 52 1.62 -3.68 -6.89
CA SER A 52 2.86 -4.37 -7.23
C SER A 52 3.67 -3.60 -8.29
N GLN A 53 3.08 -2.60 -8.95
CA GLN A 53 3.77 -1.77 -9.93
C GLN A 53 4.81 -0.88 -9.24
N PRO A 54 6.03 -0.76 -9.82
CA PRO A 54 7.10 0.08 -9.27
C PRO A 54 6.63 1.49 -8.96
N ASP A 55 5.96 2.15 -9.92
CA ASP A 55 5.44 3.53 -9.84
C ASP A 55 4.52 3.78 -8.64
N HIS A 56 3.76 2.77 -8.20
CA HIS A 56 2.92 2.89 -7.00
C HIS A 56 3.67 2.55 -5.70
N MET A 57 4.69 1.68 -5.75
CA MET A 57 5.62 1.51 -4.63
C MET A 57 6.43 2.79 -4.37
N HIS A 58 6.73 3.58 -5.41
CA HIS A 58 7.33 4.91 -5.28
C HIS A 58 6.47 5.85 -4.42
N VAL A 59 5.14 5.83 -4.60
CA VAL A 59 4.20 6.68 -3.83
C VAL A 59 4.12 6.26 -2.35
N ALA A 60 4.09 4.96 -2.05
CA ALA A 60 4.07 4.49 -0.67
C ALA A 60 5.38 4.83 0.08
N GLY A 61 6.53 4.68 -0.60
CA GLY A 61 7.82 5.11 -0.07
C GLY A 61 7.89 6.62 0.16
N TYR A 62 7.31 7.41 -0.75
CA TYR A 62 7.24 8.87 -0.65
C TYR A 62 6.40 9.33 0.55
N LEU A 63 5.20 8.78 0.74
CA LEU A 63 4.33 9.14 1.87
C LEU A 63 4.98 8.82 3.22
N ALA A 64 5.60 7.65 3.34
CA ALA A 64 6.27 7.24 4.58
C ALA A 64 7.51 8.10 4.88
N ALA A 65 8.19 8.64 3.86
CA ALA A 65 9.29 9.57 4.05
C ALA A 65 8.78 10.97 4.43
N HIS A 66 7.70 11.43 3.81
CA HIS A 66 7.02 12.69 4.11
C HIS A 66 6.54 12.75 5.57
N GLU A 67 5.90 11.69 6.07
CA GLU A 67 5.46 11.62 7.47
C GLU A 67 6.63 11.72 8.47
N ARG A 68 7.80 11.17 8.13
CA ARG A 68 9.00 11.22 8.97
C ARG A 68 9.67 12.59 8.98
N VAL A 69 9.76 13.24 7.81
CA VAL A 69 10.22 14.64 7.74
C VAL A 69 9.27 15.53 8.55
N ALA A 70 7.95 15.35 8.41
CA ALA A 70 6.97 16.08 9.20
C ALA A 70 7.05 15.80 10.71
N ALA A 71 7.47 14.60 11.11
CA ALA A 71 7.72 14.23 12.50
C ALA A 71 9.06 14.76 13.06
N GLY A 72 9.94 15.30 12.21
CA GLY A 72 11.28 15.77 12.59
C GLY A 72 12.33 14.65 12.72
N ASP A 73 12.04 13.46 12.19
CA ASP A 73 12.95 12.31 12.23
C ASP A 73 14.10 12.40 11.21
N ALA A 74 14.03 13.39 10.31
CA ALA A 74 15.03 13.67 9.29
C ALA A 74 15.80 14.94 9.66
N GLU A 75 17.10 14.81 9.91
CA GLU A 75 17.97 15.91 10.30
C GLU A 75 18.49 16.66 9.07
N SER A 76 18.58 16.00 7.91
CA SER A 76 19.10 16.59 6.69
C SER A 76 18.57 15.94 5.40
N PRO A 77 18.72 16.62 4.24
CA PRO A 77 18.40 16.04 2.93
C PRO A 77 19.22 14.77 2.60
N ASP A 78 20.36 14.56 3.27
CA ASP A 78 21.24 13.40 3.04
C ASP A 78 20.68 12.12 3.67
N ASP A 79 19.76 12.24 4.63
CA ASP A 79 19.07 11.10 5.26
C ASP A 79 18.20 10.32 4.26
N ALA A 80 17.91 10.91 3.09
CA ALA A 80 17.19 10.26 2.00
C ALA A 80 17.82 8.91 1.62
N GLU A 81 19.15 8.82 1.61
CA GLU A 81 19.89 7.62 1.22
C GLU A 81 19.67 6.45 2.21
N LEU A 82 19.28 6.73 3.45
CA LEU A 82 18.97 5.72 4.46
C LEU A 82 17.58 5.09 4.24
N TRP A 83 16.69 5.80 3.55
CA TRP A 83 15.26 5.46 3.50
C TRP A 83 14.73 5.21 2.11
N VAL A 84 15.54 5.44 1.08
CA VAL A 84 15.20 5.08 -0.28
C VAL A 84 14.82 3.59 -0.34
N PRO A 85 13.62 3.23 -0.83
CA PRO A 85 13.22 1.83 -0.87
C PRO A 85 14.22 0.99 -1.69
N ALA A 86 14.65 -0.14 -1.15
CA ALA A 86 15.73 -0.96 -1.73
C ALA A 86 15.41 -1.52 -3.12
N ASN A 87 14.13 -1.56 -3.49
CA ASN A 87 13.64 -1.98 -4.80
C ASN A 87 13.62 -0.85 -5.84
N LEU A 88 13.91 0.41 -5.45
CA LEU A 88 14.03 1.51 -6.40
C LEU A 88 15.39 1.49 -7.08
N SER A 89 15.40 1.67 -8.39
CA SER A 89 16.62 1.77 -9.17
C SER A 89 16.46 2.74 -10.35
N GLY A 90 17.57 3.20 -10.91
CA GLY A 90 17.57 4.04 -12.10
C GLY A 90 16.81 5.36 -11.91
N PRO A 91 16.06 5.83 -12.93
CA PRO A 91 15.33 7.10 -12.88
C PRO A 91 14.39 7.20 -11.69
N ALA A 92 13.72 6.11 -11.36
CA ALA A 92 12.70 6.11 -10.34
C ALA A 92 13.28 6.23 -8.91
N ARG A 93 14.55 5.84 -8.72
CA ARG A 93 15.32 6.16 -7.50
C ARG A 93 15.72 7.63 -7.46
N ALA A 94 16.11 8.20 -8.61
CA ALA A 94 16.53 9.60 -8.70
C ALA A 94 15.36 10.55 -8.38
N ASP A 95 14.19 10.30 -8.98
CA ASP A 95 12.97 11.07 -8.75
C ASP A 95 12.54 11.03 -7.27
N TRP A 96 12.66 9.86 -6.63
CA TRP A 96 12.36 9.72 -5.20
C TRP A 96 13.31 10.54 -4.32
N LEU A 97 14.62 10.52 -4.61
CA LEU A 97 15.61 11.29 -3.86
C LEU A 97 15.43 12.79 -4.05
N GLU A 98 15.10 13.24 -5.26
CA GLU A 98 14.80 14.64 -5.55
C GLU A 98 13.57 15.10 -4.76
N GLY A 99 12.46 14.35 -4.81
CA GLY A 99 11.24 14.67 -4.07
C GLY A 99 11.40 14.62 -2.55
N PHE A 100 12.35 13.85 -2.02
CA PHE A 100 12.69 13.90 -0.59
C PHE A 100 13.44 15.20 -0.23
N ARG A 101 14.47 15.53 -1.00
CA ARG A 101 15.33 16.70 -0.74
C ARG A 101 14.57 18.02 -0.81
N SER A 102 13.55 18.12 -1.66
CA SER A 102 12.71 19.32 -1.78
C SER A 102 11.98 19.70 -0.49
N HIS A 103 11.79 18.78 0.46
CA HIS A 103 11.15 19.11 1.76
C HIS A 103 12.04 19.93 2.70
N PHE A 104 13.34 20.02 2.41
CA PHE A 104 14.30 20.82 3.17
C PHE A 104 14.60 22.16 2.50
N GLU A 105 14.20 22.33 1.24
CA GLU A 105 14.34 23.60 0.56
C GLU A 105 13.31 24.58 1.15
N PRO A 106 13.70 25.83 1.46
CA PRO A 106 12.75 26.84 1.86
C PRO A 106 11.75 27.03 0.71
N SER A 107 10.45 26.90 1.00
CA SER A 107 9.42 27.25 0.03
C SER A 107 9.60 28.72 -0.39
N PRO A 108 9.60 29.02 -1.70
CA PRO A 108 9.73 30.39 -2.19
C PRO A 108 8.58 31.31 -1.75
#